data_AF-A0A6M3J5K4-F1
#
_entry.id   AF-A0A6M3J5K4-F1
#
_cell.length_a   1.000
_cell.length_b   1.000
_cell.length_c   1.000
_cell.angle_alpha   90.00
_cell.angle_beta   90.00
_cell.angle_gamma   90.00
#
_symmetry.space_group_name_H-M   'P 1'
#
loop_
_entity.id
_entity.type
_entity.pdbx_description
1 polymer ?
#
loop_
_entity_poly.entity_id
_entity_poly.type
_entity_poly.pdbx_seq_one_letter_code
_entity_poly.pdbx_strand_id
1 'polypeptide(L)'
;MKKTILKIILGLIFAFSFSQAYSQFPIYGDLRVYGLTQLDSIIKVQNGAVGNPAYTFTNDLNVGFYLVGADSLGISIGGVLHGLWDVNGLLLSAGKRLSAPTITDGTFSVGSGAFTGIASITDGTATWSGSNLSGFADITATSDITATDSISGGWLRAGSGTVGIPAFAFTTDGNSGFYRIGENNIGLGLGGVKEFDFLTTGLTVTDSLKAAFVQSGSGTVSNPAYSFTTDGNTGMYRIGENSMGFSAGGV
;
A
#
# COMPACT_ATOMS: atom_id res chain seq x y z
N MET A 1 10.40 17.50 -97.67
CA MET A 1 8.96 17.38 -97.33
C MET A 1 8.88 16.92 -95.87
N LYS A 2 8.73 17.83 -94.91
CA LYS A 2 7.46 18.34 -94.33
C LYS A 2 6.64 17.26 -93.56
N LYS A 3 6.67 17.40 -92.20
CA LYS A 3 5.54 17.37 -91.23
C LYS A 3 4.79 16.02 -91.07
N THR A 4 4.51 15.45 -89.88
CA THR A 4 4.03 16.02 -88.60
C THR A 4 4.14 14.98 -87.46
N ILE A 5 4.51 15.44 -86.26
CA ILE A 5 4.33 14.77 -84.95
C ILE A 5 2.85 14.81 -84.54
N LEU A 6 2.24 13.71 -84.10
CA LEU A 6 1.09 13.78 -83.18
C LEU A 6 1.06 12.58 -82.20
N LYS A 7 1.17 12.91 -80.91
CA LYS A 7 1.00 12.04 -79.74
C LYS A 7 -0.40 11.43 -79.71
N ILE A 8 -0.51 10.14 -79.38
CA ILE A 8 -1.59 9.65 -78.52
C ILE A 8 -0.94 8.86 -77.38
N ILE A 9 -0.77 9.55 -76.26
CA ILE A 9 -0.81 8.95 -74.92
C ILE A 9 -2.28 8.55 -74.73
N LEU A 10 -2.58 7.26 -74.68
CA LEU A 10 -3.82 6.77 -74.07
C LEU A 10 -3.50 5.44 -73.39
N GLY A 11 -3.73 5.40 -72.09
CA GLY A 11 -3.27 4.35 -71.19
C GLY A 11 -3.72 2.96 -71.63
N LEU A 12 -2.76 2.07 -71.88
CA LEU A 12 -2.99 0.64 -71.70
C LEU A 12 -2.98 0.37 -70.20
N ILE A 13 -4.13 0.56 -69.56
CA ILE A 13 -4.48 -0.23 -68.40
C ILE A 13 -4.62 -1.66 -68.94
N PHE A 14 -3.59 -2.49 -68.76
CA PHE A 14 -3.76 -3.94 -68.91
C PHE A 14 -4.67 -4.40 -67.76
N ALA A 15 -5.98 -4.36 -68.00
CA ALA A 15 -6.94 -5.05 -67.16
C ALA A 15 -6.78 -6.56 -67.42
N PHE A 16 -5.87 -7.21 -66.71
CA PHE A 16 -5.85 -8.67 -66.64
C PHE A 16 -7.05 -9.12 -65.81
N SER A 17 -8.12 -9.56 -66.47
CA SER A 17 -9.21 -10.29 -65.83
C SER A 17 -8.85 -11.77 -65.82
N PHE A 18 -8.37 -12.27 -64.67
CA PHE A 18 -8.21 -13.71 -64.47
C PHE A 18 -9.54 -14.28 -63.96
N SER A 19 -10.12 -15.19 -64.75
CA SER A 19 -11.16 -16.13 -64.30
C SER A 19 -10.65 -16.88 -63.06
N GLN A 20 -11.54 -17.17 -62.09
CA GLN A 20 -11.29 -17.62 -60.72
C GLN A 20 -10.49 -18.95 -60.56
N ALA A 21 -9.25 -18.97 -61.03
CA ALA A 21 -8.23 -19.91 -60.60
C ALA A 21 -7.14 -19.07 -59.93
N TYR A 22 -6.83 -19.36 -58.67
CA TYR A 22 -5.82 -18.66 -57.87
C TYR A 22 -4.53 -18.42 -58.68
N SER A 23 -4.40 -17.23 -59.27
CA SER A 23 -3.20 -16.82 -59.98
C SER A 23 -2.24 -16.27 -58.93
N GLN A 24 -1.22 -17.06 -58.60
CA GLN A 24 -0.12 -16.57 -57.78
C GLN A 24 0.69 -15.58 -58.62
N PHE A 25 0.78 -14.33 -58.19
CA PHE A 25 1.66 -13.32 -58.77
C PHE A 25 2.86 -13.10 -57.84
N PRO A 26 3.96 -13.87 -57.98
CA PRO A 26 5.12 -13.71 -57.13
C PRO A 26 5.78 -12.35 -57.39
N ILE A 27 6.00 -11.59 -56.33
CA ILE A 27 6.76 -10.34 -56.36
C ILE A 27 8.13 -10.62 -55.76
N TYR A 28 9.19 -10.54 -56.57
CA TYR A 28 10.57 -10.81 -56.15
C TYR A 28 11.28 -9.56 -55.59
N GLY A 29 10.52 -8.65 -54.96
CA GLY A 29 11.00 -7.39 -54.41
C GLY A 29 9.90 -6.62 -53.68
N ASP A 30 10.06 -5.32 -53.51
CA ASP A 30 9.06 -4.48 -52.84
C ASP A 30 7.81 -4.29 -53.72
N LEU A 31 6.63 -4.54 -53.16
CA LEU A 31 5.41 -3.96 -53.69
C LEU A 31 5.28 -2.51 -53.20
N ARG A 32 5.58 -1.55 -54.08
CA ARG A 32 5.38 -0.12 -53.80
C ARG A 32 4.11 0.36 -54.50
N VAL A 33 3.12 0.78 -53.71
CA VAL A 33 1.89 1.37 -54.26
C VAL A 33 1.86 2.85 -53.93
N TYR A 34 1.95 3.68 -54.97
CA TYR A 34 1.89 5.13 -54.87
C TYR A 34 0.44 5.60 -54.97
N GLY A 35 -0.33 5.43 -53.89
CA GLY A 35 -1.76 5.79 -53.83
C GLY A 35 -2.53 5.01 -52.77
N LEU A 36 -3.86 5.17 -52.75
CA LEU A 36 -4.75 4.34 -51.94
C LEU A 36 -4.64 2.88 -52.41
N THR A 37 -4.17 2.00 -51.52
CA THR A 37 -4.19 0.56 -51.77
C THR A 37 -5.40 -0.02 -51.06
N GLN A 38 -6.32 -0.62 -51.79
CA GLN A 38 -7.39 -1.43 -51.23
C GLN A 38 -7.05 -2.91 -51.48
N LEU A 39 -6.93 -3.68 -50.40
CA LEU A 39 -6.85 -5.13 -50.46
C LEU A 39 -8.18 -5.67 -49.95
N ASP A 40 -8.91 -6.36 -50.81
CA ASP A 40 -10.22 -6.96 -50.47
C ASP A 40 -10.06 -8.26 -49.65
N SER A 41 -8.86 -8.54 -49.12
CA SER A 41 -8.52 -9.79 -48.41
C SER A 41 -7.40 -9.59 -47.39
N ILE A 42 -7.18 -10.60 -46.54
CA ILE A 42 -6.19 -10.58 -45.45
C ILE A 42 -4.77 -10.69 -46.00
N ILE A 43 -3.85 -9.85 -45.51
CA ILE A 43 -2.41 -10.04 -45.69
C ILE A 43 -1.92 -11.10 -44.69
N LYS A 44 -1.32 -12.17 -45.20
CA LYS A 44 -0.61 -13.16 -44.38
C LYS A 44 0.89 -12.99 -44.60
N VAL A 45 1.64 -12.92 -43.51
CA VAL A 45 3.11 -12.85 -43.51
C VAL A 45 3.68 -14.05 -42.77
N GLN A 46 4.96 -14.35 -43.00
CA GLN A 46 5.68 -15.28 -42.13
C GLN A 46 5.81 -14.67 -40.73
N ASN A 47 5.97 -15.50 -39.69
CA ASN A 47 5.95 -15.06 -38.29
C ASN A 47 6.98 -13.98 -37.94
N GLY A 48 8.08 -13.89 -38.69
CA GLY A 48 9.23 -13.06 -38.31
C GLY A 48 9.95 -13.60 -37.08
N ALA A 49 10.95 -12.86 -36.61
CA ALA A 49 11.72 -13.17 -35.42
C ALA A 49 12.06 -11.88 -34.68
N VAL A 50 12.54 -11.99 -33.43
CA VAL A 50 12.91 -10.83 -32.62
C VAL A 50 13.97 -9.95 -33.31
N GLY A 51 14.97 -10.53 -33.99
CA GLY A 51 15.97 -9.76 -34.74
C GLY A 51 15.50 -9.27 -36.12
N ASN A 52 14.37 -9.77 -36.61
CA ASN A 52 13.86 -9.48 -37.95
C ASN A 52 12.32 -9.65 -37.96
N PRO A 53 11.56 -8.65 -37.48
CA PRO A 53 10.13 -8.75 -37.30
C PRO A 53 9.39 -8.88 -38.64
N ALA A 54 8.21 -9.50 -38.60
CA ALA A 54 7.41 -9.75 -39.79
C ALA A 54 6.89 -8.47 -40.45
N TYR A 55 6.50 -7.52 -39.61
CA TYR A 55 6.18 -6.16 -40.00
C TYR A 55 7.28 -5.26 -39.50
N THR A 56 8.04 -4.66 -40.40
CA THR A 56 9.20 -3.84 -40.08
C THR A 56 9.29 -2.62 -41.00
N PHE A 57 10.24 -1.73 -40.73
CA PHE A 57 10.41 -0.48 -41.45
C PHE A 57 11.63 -0.57 -42.39
N THR A 58 11.54 0.02 -43.58
CA THR A 58 12.61 -0.05 -44.60
C THR A 58 13.98 0.38 -44.08
N ASN A 59 14.02 1.36 -43.16
CA ASN A 59 15.25 1.90 -42.59
C ASN A 59 15.57 1.35 -41.19
N ASP A 60 14.67 0.55 -40.61
CA ASP A 60 14.84 -0.02 -39.28
C ASP A 60 14.24 -1.43 -39.25
N LEU A 61 15.08 -2.39 -39.65
CA LEU A 61 14.70 -3.79 -39.82
C LEU A 61 14.64 -4.56 -38.50
N ASN A 62 14.94 -3.93 -37.37
CA ASN A 62 14.93 -4.57 -36.06
C ASN A 62 13.86 -3.99 -35.12
N VAL A 63 13.05 -3.06 -35.61
CA VAL A 63 11.85 -2.55 -34.96
C VAL A 63 10.62 -3.07 -35.70
N GLY A 64 9.65 -3.59 -34.95
CA GLY A 64 8.42 -4.08 -35.57
C GLY A 64 7.64 -5.10 -34.76
N PHE A 65 6.71 -5.77 -35.44
CA PHE A 65 5.84 -6.79 -34.86
C PHE A 65 6.13 -8.17 -35.45
N TYR A 66 6.12 -9.19 -34.60
CA TYR A 66 6.35 -10.57 -35.00
C TYR A 66 5.54 -11.53 -34.13
N LEU A 67 5.22 -12.72 -34.62
CA LEU A 67 4.65 -13.76 -33.78
C LEU A 67 5.77 -14.50 -33.05
N VAL A 68 5.75 -14.46 -31.72
CA VAL A 68 6.72 -15.18 -30.86
C VAL A 68 6.42 -16.67 -30.84
N GLY A 69 5.14 -17.02 -31.00
CA GLY A 69 4.59 -18.36 -31.01
C GLY A 69 3.11 -18.34 -31.38
N ALA A 70 2.41 -19.46 -31.17
CA ALA A 70 0.95 -19.48 -31.27
C ALA A 70 0.34 -18.48 -30.27
N ASP A 71 -0.66 -17.73 -30.73
CA ASP A 71 -1.45 -16.78 -29.91
C ASP A 71 -0.60 -15.75 -29.14
N SER A 72 0.58 -15.39 -29.67
CA SER A 72 1.60 -14.61 -28.98
C SER A 72 2.23 -13.57 -29.91
N LEU A 73 1.82 -12.30 -29.79
CA LEU A 73 2.31 -11.17 -30.59
C LEU A 73 3.42 -10.40 -29.85
N GLY A 74 4.62 -10.37 -30.44
CA GLY A 74 5.77 -9.65 -29.92
C GLY A 74 6.02 -8.32 -30.62
N ILE A 75 6.45 -7.31 -29.85
CA ILE A 75 7.08 -6.08 -30.33
C ILE A 75 8.59 -6.27 -30.19
N SER A 76 9.29 -6.19 -31.31
CA SER A 76 10.74 -6.02 -31.31
C SER A 76 11.12 -4.54 -31.38
N ILE A 77 12.08 -4.14 -30.55
CA ILE A 77 12.76 -2.84 -30.62
C ILE A 77 14.26 -3.11 -30.50
N GLY A 78 15.06 -2.66 -31.47
CA GLY A 78 16.51 -2.90 -31.43
C GLY A 78 16.91 -4.37 -31.53
N GLY A 79 16.01 -5.24 -32.03
CA GLY A 79 16.23 -6.70 -32.04
C GLY A 79 15.97 -7.41 -30.71
N VAL A 80 15.31 -6.75 -29.76
CA VAL A 80 14.94 -7.28 -28.43
C VAL A 80 13.42 -7.28 -28.25
N LEU A 81 12.86 -8.29 -27.60
CA LEU A 81 11.44 -8.35 -27.28
C LEU A 81 11.11 -7.33 -26.18
N HIS A 82 10.32 -6.31 -26.51
CA HIS A 82 9.93 -5.25 -25.55
C HIS A 82 8.50 -5.41 -25.03
N GLY A 83 7.61 -5.98 -25.82
CA GLY A 83 6.22 -6.25 -25.43
C GLY A 83 5.75 -7.55 -26.02
N LEU A 84 5.04 -8.37 -25.25
CA LEU A 84 4.38 -9.59 -25.71
C LEU A 84 2.91 -9.54 -25.28
N TRP A 85 1.99 -9.61 -26.23
CA TRP A 85 0.59 -9.93 -25.95
C TRP A 85 0.36 -11.41 -26.18
N ASP A 86 -0.08 -12.11 -25.15
CA ASP A 86 -0.52 -13.50 -25.22
C ASP A 86 -1.95 -13.66 -24.68
N VAL A 87 -2.43 -14.90 -24.62
CA VAL A 87 -3.73 -15.25 -24.04
C VAL A 87 -3.90 -14.81 -22.57
N ASN A 88 -2.82 -14.49 -21.87
CA ASN A 88 -2.78 -14.07 -20.47
C ASN A 88 -2.63 -12.55 -20.30
N GLY A 89 -2.50 -11.78 -21.39
CA GLY A 89 -2.41 -10.31 -21.37
C GLY A 89 -1.09 -9.78 -21.93
N LEU A 90 -0.64 -8.63 -21.41
CA LEU A 90 0.58 -7.93 -21.85
C LEU A 90 1.77 -8.17 -20.89
N LEU A 91 2.88 -8.63 -21.46
CA LEU A 91 4.20 -8.83 -20.83
C LEU A 91 5.17 -7.75 -21.37
N LEU A 92 5.95 -7.08 -20.51
CA LEU A 92 6.99 -6.13 -20.96
C LEU A 92 8.41 -6.66 -20.65
N SER A 93 9.21 -6.69 -21.71
CA SER A 93 10.66 -6.89 -21.89
C SER A 93 11.52 -7.93 -21.14
N ALA A 94 11.02 -8.81 -20.26
CA ALA A 94 11.76 -10.03 -19.84
C ALA A 94 10.97 -10.94 -18.88
N GLY A 95 9.88 -11.57 -19.32
CA GLY A 95 9.15 -12.54 -18.47
C GLY A 95 8.46 -11.93 -17.25
N LYS A 96 8.44 -10.59 -17.14
CA LYS A 96 7.62 -9.85 -16.18
C LYS A 96 6.32 -9.47 -16.88
N ARG A 97 5.20 -9.95 -16.34
CA ARG A 97 3.88 -9.39 -16.64
C ARG A 97 3.92 -7.90 -16.32
N LEU A 98 2.95 -7.09 -16.74
CA LEU A 98 2.75 -5.77 -16.15
C LEU A 98 2.46 -5.93 -14.64
N SER A 99 3.51 -6.16 -13.88
CA SER A 99 3.65 -6.14 -12.44
C SER A 99 4.58 -4.96 -12.25
N ALA A 100 3.97 -3.77 -12.15
CA ALA A 100 4.64 -2.47 -12.25
C ALA A 100 6.05 -2.46 -11.62
N PRO A 101 7.10 -2.06 -12.37
CA PRO A 101 8.35 -1.66 -11.73
C PRO A 101 8.49 -0.13 -11.62
N THR A 102 7.91 0.68 -12.51
CA THR A 102 7.83 2.14 -12.35
C THR A 102 6.82 2.71 -13.35
N ILE A 103 5.65 3.13 -12.88
CA ILE A 103 4.94 4.20 -13.59
C ILE A 103 5.52 5.48 -13.01
N THR A 104 6.52 6.03 -13.68
CA THR A 104 6.98 7.38 -13.36
C THR A 104 5.96 8.34 -13.93
N ASP A 105 5.22 9.02 -13.04
CA ASP A 105 4.24 10.09 -13.35
C ASP A 105 2.86 9.64 -13.90
N GLY A 106 2.37 8.46 -13.52
CA GLY A 106 1.02 8.00 -13.86
C GLY A 106 0.40 7.14 -12.77
N THR A 107 -0.82 7.46 -12.38
CA THR A 107 -1.61 6.65 -11.44
C THR A 107 -1.92 5.28 -12.07
N PHE A 108 -1.54 4.18 -11.41
CA PHE A 108 -2.07 2.86 -11.75
C PHE A 108 -3.43 2.69 -11.07
N SER A 109 -4.52 2.92 -11.82
CA SER A 109 -5.88 2.76 -11.34
C SER A 109 -6.42 1.38 -11.73
N VAL A 110 -6.85 0.58 -10.74
CA VAL A 110 -7.67 -0.62 -10.96
C VAL A 110 -9.13 -0.22 -10.74
N GLY A 111 -9.93 -0.26 -11.80
CA GLY A 111 -11.31 0.25 -11.74
C GLY A 111 -12.24 -0.50 -10.77
N SER A 112 -11.97 -1.77 -10.47
CA SER A 112 -12.81 -2.60 -9.59
C SER A 112 -12.15 -3.89 -9.08
N GLY A 113 -10.83 -4.06 -9.25
CA GLY A 113 -10.10 -5.28 -8.87
C GLY A 113 -9.27 -5.12 -7.59
N ALA A 114 -8.91 -6.24 -6.96
CA ALA A 114 -7.95 -6.24 -5.86
C ALA A 114 -6.52 -6.17 -6.39
N PHE A 115 -5.67 -5.38 -5.75
CA PHE A 115 -4.22 -5.47 -5.89
C PHE A 115 -3.71 -6.71 -5.13
N THR A 116 -3.67 -7.87 -5.80
CA THR A 116 -3.16 -9.11 -5.19
C THR A 116 -1.67 -9.28 -5.47
N GLY A 117 -0.88 -9.66 -4.45
CA GLY A 117 0.53 -10.02 -4.60
C GLY A 117 1.56 -8.88 -4.55
N ILE A 118 1.19 -7.68 -4.10
CA ILE A 118 2.16 -6.61 -3.82
C ILE A 118 2.78 -6.85 -2.44
N ALA A 119 4.06 -7.26 -2.40
CA ALA A 119 4.76 -7.58 -1.16
C ALA A 119 5.23 -6.34 -0.37
N SER A 120 5.44 -5.21 -1.04
CA SER A 120 5.72 -3.91 -0.40
C SER A 120 5.54 -2.75 -1.39
N ILE A 121 5.22 -1.56 -0.87
CA ILE A 121 5.31 -0.29 -1.60
C ILE A 121 6.53 0.43 -1.01
N THR A 122 7.63 0.48 -1.75
CA THR A 122 8.95 0.85 -1.20
C THR A 122 9.23 2.36 -1.22
N ASP A 123 8.46 3.19 -1.93
CA ASP A 123 8.75 4.63 -1.99
C ASP A 123 7.56 5.52 -2.40
N GLY A 124 6.39 5.31 -1.78
CA GLY A 124 5.20 6.12 -2.06
C GLY A 124 4.12 5.95 -1.01
N THR A 125 3.37 7.02 -0.75
CA THR A 125 2.15 6.97 0.07
C THR A 125 1.16 6.00 -0.58
N ALA A 126 0.88 4.88 0.09
CA ALA A 126 -0.18 3.96 -0.29
C ALA A 126 -1.53 4.56 0.15
N THR A 127 -2.14 5.38 -0.70
CA THR A 127 -3.45 5.96 -0.40
C THR A 127 -4.54 4.95 -0.72
N TRP A 128 -4.99 4.19 0.29
CA TRP A 128 -6.15 3.33 0.16
C TRP A 128 -7.42 4.17 0.29
N SER A 129 -8.11 4.46 -0.81
CA SER A 129 -9.36 5.25 -0.81
C SER A 129 -10.64 4.41 -0.65
N GLY A 130 -10.50 3.10 -0.43
CA GLY A 130 -11.59 2.21 -0.03
C GLY A 130 -11.82 2.18 1.48
N SER A 131 -13.01 1.78 1.92
CA SER A 131 -13.45 1.88 3.32
C SER A 131 -12.73 0.99 4.34
N ASN A 132 -11.92 0.01 3.92
CA ASN A 132 -11.26 -0.92 4.84
C ASN A 132 -9.87 -1.32 4.35
N LEU A 133 -8.84 -1.12 5.18
CA LEU A 133 -7.55 -1.78 5.08
C LEU A 133 -7.64 -3.13 5.81
N SER A 134 -8.03 -4.20 5.11
CA SER A 134 -8.27 -5.52 5.72
C SER A 134 -7.21 -6.55 5.34
N GLY A 135 -6.91 -7.48 6.26
CA GLY A 135 -6.07 -8.66 5.98
C GLY A 135 -4.57 -8.50 6.21
N PHE A 136 -4.10 -7.39 6.77
CA PHE A 136 -2.71 -7.26 7.21
C PHE A 136 -2.56 -7.85 8.61
N ALA A 137 -1.63 -8.79 8.78
CA ALA A 137 -1.32 -9.38 10.09
C ALA A 137 -0.74 -8.33 11.05
N ASP A 138 0.05 -7.39 10.52
CA ASP A 138 0.66 -6.28 11.26
C ASP A 138 0.56 -4.98 10.47
N ILE A 139 0.18 -3.89 11.15
CA ILE A 139 0.34 -2.51 10.65
C ILE A 139 1.50 -1.91 11.44
N THR A 140 2.68 -1.83 10.83
CA THR A 140 3.83 -1.13 11.43
C THR A 140 3.82 0.32 10.94
N ALA A 141 3.22 1.20 11.72
CA ALA A 141 3.31 2.63 11.45
C ALA A 141 4.63 3.18 12.01
N THR A 142 5.44 3.85 11.18
CA THR A 142 6.65 4.57 11.63
C THR A 142 6.31 5.96 12.20
N SER A 143 5.03 6.33 12.20
CA SER A 143 4.44 7.58 12.71
C SER A 143 3.08 7.30 13.33
N ASP A 144 2.34 8.35 13.71
CA ASP A 144 0.99 8.22 14.27
C ASP A 144 0.02 7.50 13.30
N ILE A 145 -0.76 6.57 13.84
CA ILE A 145 -1.99 6.10 13.19
C ILE A 145 -3.05 7.16 13.49
N THR A 146 -3.21 8.14 12.60
CA THR A 146 -4.20 9.23 12.75
C THR A 146 -5.62 8.80 12.37
N ALA A 147 -5.90 7.49 12.38
CA ALA A 147 -7.19 6.96 11.97
C ALA A 147 -8.27 7.50 12.93
N THR A 148 -9.27 8.20 12.37
CA THR A 148 -10.54 8.49 13.06
C THR A 148 -11.39 7.24 13.28
N ASP A 149 -10.87 6.07 12.89
CA ASP A 149 -11.57 4.79 12.91
C ASP A 149 -11.58 4.15 14.29
N SER A 150 -12.64 3.38 14.55
CA SER A 150 -12.78 2.58 15.75
C SER A 150 -12.04 1.25 15.61
N ILE A 151 -11.26 0.86 16.61
CA ILE A 151 -10.76 -0.52 16.71
C ILE A 151 -11.94 -1.41 17.13
N SER A 152 -12.62 -2.04 16.18
CA SER A 152 -13.73 -2.95 16.44
C SER A 152 -13.26 -4.41 16.37
N GLY A 153 -13.25 -5.10 17.52
CA GLY A 153 -12.81 -6.49 17.63
C GLY A 153 -11.28 -6.62 17.77
N GLY A 154 -10.79 -6.83 18.98
CA GLY A 154 -9.36 -7.03 19.28
C GLY A 154 -8.90 -6.27 20.53
N TRP A 155 -7.60 -6.41 20.85
CA TRP A 155 -6.95 -5.66 21.93
C TRP A 155 -5.97 -4.65 21.33
N LEU A 156 -6.02 -3.40 21.76
CA LEU A 156 -4.94 -2.45 21.51
C LEU A 156 -3.77 -2.77 22.44
N ARG A 157 -2.63 -3.17 21.87
CA ARG A 157 -1.39 -3.45 22.61
C ARG A 157 -0.38 -2.38 22.24
N ALA A 158 0.14 -1.67 23.24
CA ALA A 158 1.22 -0.71 23.07
C ALA A 158 2.49 -1.24 23.77
N GLY A 159 3.64 -0.68 23.37
CA GLY A 159 4.88 -0.85 24.13
C GLY A 159 4.79 -0.21 25.52
N SER A 160 5.83 -0.34 26.33
CA SER A 160 5.80 0.19 27.70
C SER A 160 5.70 1.70 27.78
N GLY A 161 6.27 2.44 26.83
CA GLY A 161 6.46 3.89 26.96
C GLY A 161 7.36 4.24 28.16
N THR A 162 7.48 5.54 28.42
CA THR A 162 8.19 6.10 29.57
C THR A 162 7.38 7.27 30.15
N VAL A 163 7.78 7.77 31.31
CA VAL A 163 7.11 8.94 31.91
C VAL A 163 7.15 10.19 31.00
N GLY A 164 8.22 10.36 30.21
CA GLY A 164 8.37 11.49 29.28
C GLY A 164 7.83 11.24 27.88
N ILE A 165 7.58 9.98 27.52
CA ILE A 165 7.02 9.55 26.23
C ILE A 165 6.04 8.39 26.52
N PRO A 166 4.81 8.67 26.96
CA PRO A 166 3.86 7.65 27.36
C PRO A 166 3.43 6.76 26.20
N ALA A 167 2.98 5.54 26.51
CA ALA A 167 2.49 4.59 25.50
C ALA A 167 1.14 5.02 24.91
N PHE A 168 0.33 5.68 25.71
CA PHE A 168 -0.93 6.30 25.30
C PHE A 168 -0.88 7.78 25.65
N ALA A 169 -0.71 8.63 24.65
CA ALA A 169 -0.62 10.08 24.77
C ALA A 169 -1.49 10.76 23.70
N PHE A 170 -1.72 12.06 23.83
CA PHE A 170 -2.40 12.84 22.80
C PHE A 170 -1.38 13.34 21.77
N THR A 171 -1.75 13.41 20.50
CA THR A 171 -0.85 13.87 19.41
C THR A 171 -0.23 15.24 19.70
N THR A 172 -0.97 16.15 20.35
CA THR A 172 -0.50 17.50 20.68
C THR A 172 0.14 17.61 22.08
N ASP A 173 0.04 16.56 22.90
CA ASP A 173 0.57 16.48 24.27
C ASP A 173 1.24 15.12 24.45
N GLY A 174 2.43 15.00 23.86
CA GLY A 174 3.17 13.74 23.79
C GLY A 174 3.90 13.36 25.08
N ASN A 175 3.83 14.19 26.13
CA ASN A 175 4.48 13.92 27.42
C ASN A 175 3.47 13.72 28.57
N SER A 176 2.17 13.66 28.26
CA SER A 176 1.11 13.35 29.22
C SER A 176 0.34 12.13 28.77
N GLY A 177 0.15 11.15 29.65
CA GLY A 177 -0.46 9.88 29.28
C GLY A 177 -0.10 8.68 30.16
N PHE A 178 -0.62 7.52 29.76
CA PHE A 178 -0.37 6.26 30.47
C PHE A 178 0.86 5.54 29.93
N TYR A 179 1.67 5.03 30.84
CA TYR A 179 2.85 4.22 30.53
C TYR A 179 2.99 3.07 31.51
N ARG A 180 3.75 2.04 31.14
CA ARG A 180 4.05 0.90 32.00
C ARG A 180 5.35 1.16 32.75
N ILE A 181 5.29 1.16 34.08
CA ILE A 181 6.46 1.32 34.95
C ILE A 181 7.19 -0.02 35.12
N GLY A 182 6.44 -1.12 35.22
CA GLY A 182 6.96 -2.45 35.49
C GLY A 182 5.92 -3.54 35.31
N GLU A 183 6.13 -4.71 35.90
CA GLU A 183 5.11 -5.77 35.91
C GLU A 183 3.91 -5.36 36.76
N ASN A 184 2.72 -5.50 36.19
CA ASN A 184 1.45 -5.16 36.85
C ASN A 184 1.44 -3.75 37.48
N ASN A 185 2.19 -2.82 36.88
CA ASN A 185 2.30 -1.45 37.33
C ASN A 185 2.15 -0.49 36.13
N ILE A 186 1.16 0.40 36.24
CA ILE A 186 0.86 1.45 35.27
C ILE A 186 1.05 2.82 35.93
N GLY A 187 1.73 3.73 35.24
CA GLY A 187 1.85 5.12 35.63
C GLY A 187 1.00 6.05 34.77
N LEU A 188 0.53 7.14 35.37
CA LEU A 188 0.07 8.33 34.65
C LEU A 188 1.14 9.41 34.75
N GLY A 189 1.71 9.78 33.60
CA GLY A 189 2.61 10.92 33.48
C GLY A 189 1.84 12.17 33.06
N LEU A 190 2.17 13.33 33.62
CA LEU A 190 1.68 14.64 33.18
C LEU A 190 2.87 15.56 33.00
N GLY A 191 3.05 16.14 31.81
CA GLY A 191 4.19 17.00 31.52
C GLY A 191 5.56 16.32 31.70
N GLY A 192 5.62 14.99 31.55
CA GLY A 192 6.84 14.20 31.76
C GLY A 192 7.14 13.81 33.22
N VAL A 193 6.22 14.08 34.16
CA VAL A 193 6.37 13.75 35.60
C VAL A 193 5.34 12.70 36.00
N LYS A 194 5.74 11.71 36.82
CA LYS A 194 4.83 10.66 37.32
C LYS A 194 3.91 11.24 38.39
N GLU A 195 2.61 11.27 38.12
CA GLU A 195 1.61 11.78 39.08
C GLU A 195 0.91 10.64 39.84
N PHE A 196 0.54 9.57 39.13
CA PHE A 196 -0.09 8.39 39.71
C PHE A 196 0.69 7.12 39.38
N ASP A 197 0.74 6.22 40.35
CA ASP A 197 1.36 4.88 40.27
C ASP A 197 0.31 3.85 40.70
N PHE A 198 -0.24 3.12 39.72
CA PHE A 198 -1.26 2.10 39.91
C PHE A 198 -0.58 0.74 40.07
N LEU A 199 -0.67 0.21 41.29
CA LEU A 199 -0.05 -1.05 41.71
C LEU A 199 -1.13 -2.10 41.97
N THR A 200 -0.76 -3.37 41.98
CA THR A 200 -1.64 -4.44 42.45
C THR A 200 -2.03 -4.30 43.93
N THR A 201 -1.25 -3.53 44.69
CA THR A 201 -1.44 -3.30 46.13
C THR A 201 -2.14 -1.98 46.45
N GLY A 202 -2.43 -1.14 45.45
CA GLY A 202 -3.09 0.15 45.66
C GLY A 202 -2.68 1.24 44.69
N LEU A 203 -2.85 2.48 45.13
CA LEU A 203 -2.54 3.69 44.36
C LEU A 203 -1.58 4.56 45.16
N THR A 204 -0.47 4.96 44.55
CA THR A 204 0.37 6.04 45.09
C THR A 204 0.14 7.31 44.27
N VAL A 205 -0.03 8.42 44.96
CA VAL A 205 -0.06 9.77 44.39
C VAL A 205 1.27 10.42 44.78
N THR A 206 2.02 10.94 43.80
CA THR A 206 3.34 11.53 44.06
C THR A 206 3.22 12.78 44.93
N ASP A 207 2.22 13.61 44.65
CA ASP A 207 1.90 14.83 45.41
C ASP A 207 0.61 14.67 46.24
N SER A 208 -0.06 15.78 46.55
CA SER A 208 -1.26 15.79 47.40
C SER A 208 -2.52 15.36 46.64
N LEU A 209 -3.29 14.44 47.23
CA LEU A 209 -4.62 14.12 46.73
C LEU A 209 -5.64 15.17 47.18
N LYS A 210 -6.18 15.94 46.22
CA LYS A 210 -7.31 16.86 46.46
C LYS A 210 -8.64 16.15 46.22
N ALA A 211 -9.15 15.46 47.24
CA ALA A 211 -10.47 14.80 47.21
C ALA A 211 -11.53 15.60 47.98
N ALA A 212 -12.78 15.60 47.51
CA ALA A 212 -13.90 16.24 48.23
C ALA A 212 -14.17 15.55 49.58
N PHE A 213 -14.11 14.23 49.59
CA PHE A 213 -14.18 13.40 50.79
C PHE A 213 -13.23 12.22 50.62
N VAL A 214 -12.51 11.86 51.69
CA VAL A 214 -11.82 10.58 51.80
C VAL A 214 -12.61 9.75 52.81
N GLN A 215 -13.08 8.58 52.38
CA GLN A 215 -13.79 7.64 53.25
C GLN A 215 -12.98 6.36 53.35
N SER A 216 -12.99 5.77 54.54
CA SER A 216 -12.32 4.52 54.86
C SER A 216 -13.27 3.60 55.63
N GLY A 217 -12.91 2.33 55.74
CA GLY A 217 -13.52 1.46 56.74
C GLY A 217 -13.26 1.95 58.17
N SER A 218 -13.82 1.27 59.17
CA SER A 218 -13.65 1.67 60.58
C SER A 218 -12.20 1.60 61.06
N GLY A 219 -11.37 0.70 60.52
CA GLY A 219 -10.06 0.39 61.08
C GLY A 219 -10.17 -0.23 62.48
N THR A 220 -9.03 -0.50 63.10
CA THR A 220 -8.92 -0.99 64.48
C THR A 220 -7.85 -0.18 65.22
N VAL A 221 -7.76 -0.38 66.55
CA VAL A 221 -6.67 0.21 67.34
C VAL A 221 -5.29 -0.23 66.82
N SER A 222 -5.13 -1.49 66.44
CA SER A 222 -3.86 -2.03 65.91
C SER A 222 -3.62 -1.74 64.42
N ASN A 223 -4.64 -1.33 63.67
CA ASN A 223 -4.57 -1.01 62.26
C ASN A 223 -5.57 0.12 61.93
N PRO A 224 -5.23 1.38 62.26
CA PRO A 224 -6.11 2.52 62.02
C PRO A 224 -6.45 2.69 60.54
N ALA A 225 -7.63 3.26 60.26
CA ALA A 225 -8.12 3.41 58.89
C ALA A 225 -7.39 4.50 58.11
N TYR A 226 -6.93 5.53 58.83
CA TYR A 226 -6.01 6.54 58.34
C TYR A 226 -4.73 6.44 59.14
N SER A 227 -3.67 5.94 58.51
CA SER A 227 -2.36 5.72 59.13
C SER A 227 -1.24 6.15 58.20
N PHE A 228 0.00 6.05 58.67
CA PHE A 228 1.17 6.39 57.89
C PHE A 228 1.74 5.15 57.22
N THR A 229 2.23 5.28 55.99
CA THR A 229 2.80 4.15 55.22
C THR A 229 3.98 3.48 55.94
N THR A 230 4.74 4.22 56.74
CA THR A 230 5.86 3.71 57.54
C THR A 230 5.50 3.44 59.00
N ASP A 231 4.28 3.78 59.44
CA ASP A 231 3.79 3.59 60.80
C ASP A 231 2.30 3.24 60.78
N GLY A 232 2.01 1.99 60.38
CA GLY A 232 0.65 1.53 60.10
C GLY A 232 -0.23 1.32 61.34
N ASN A 233 0.34 1.40 62.55
CA ASN A 233 -0.39 1.26 63.82
C ASN A 233 -0.57 2.59 64.56
N THR A 234 -0.18 3.71 63.96
CA THR A 234 -0.45 5.07 64.45
C THR A 234 -1.41 5.76 63.50
N GLY A 235 -2.52 6.31 64.01
CA GLY A 235 -3.53 6.91 63.15
C GLY A 235 -4.91 7.10 63.77
N MET A 236 -5.91 7.29 62.91
CA MET A 236 -7.31 7.50 63.27
C MET A 236 -8.19 6.31 62.85
N TYR A 237 -9.10 5.90 63.73
CA TYR A 237 -10.06 4.81 63.49
C TYR A 237 -11.42 5.12 64.14
N ARG A 238 -12.45 4.34 63.82
CA ARG A 238 -13.80 4.50 64.36
C ARG A 238 -14.05 3.48 65.48
N ILE A 239 -14.42 3.96 66.66
CA ILE A 239 -14.67 3.13 67.87
C ILE A 239 -16.16 2.83 68.11
N GLY A 240 -17.04 3.42 67.32
CA GLY A 240 -18.49 3.28 67.48
C GLY A 240 -19.24 4.26 66.58
N GLU A 241 -20.54 4.41 66.79
CA GLU A 241 -21.31 5.46 66.12
C GLU A 241 -20.81 6.84 66.54
N ASN A 242 -20.59 7.70 65.54
CA ASN A 242 -20.19 9.10 65.72
C ASN A 242 -18.96 9.29 66.63
N SER A 243 -18.11 8.27 66.73
CA SER A 243 -17.01 8.21 67.70
C SER A 243 -15.70 7.86 66.99
N MET A 244 -14.68 8.68 67.19
CA MET A 244 -13.34 8.54 66.64
C MET A 244 -12.35 8.16 67.75
N GLY A 245 -11.45 7.23 67.45
CA GLY A 245 -10.28 6.91 68.26
C GLY A 245 -9.00 7.28 67.53
N PHE A 246 -7.96 7.59 68.32
CA PHE A 246 -6.59 7.71 67.85
C PHE A 246 -5.81 6.53 68.42
N SER A 247 -4.87 5.98 67.65
CA SER A 247 -3.88 5.03 68.16
C SER A 247 -2.48 5.55 67.90
N ALA A 248 -1.55 5.21 68.79
CA ALA A 248 -0.12 5.42 68.60
C ALA A 248 0.61 4.15 69.04
N GLY A 249 1.24 3.44 68.11
CA GLY A 249 1.89 2.17 68.41
C GLY A 249 0.92 1.00 68.66
N GLY A 250 -0.33 1.09 68.19
CA GLY A 250 -1.34 0.03 68.33
C GLY A 250 -2.02 -0.06 69.69
N VAL A 251 -1.91 0.99 70.50
CA VAL A 251 -2.63 1.19 71.78
C VAL A 251 -3.58 2.37 71.71
#